data_AF-A0A948VUN8-F1
#
_entry.id   AF-A0A948VUN8-F1
#
_cell.length_a   1.000
_cell.length_b   1.000
_cell.length_c   1.000
_cell.angle_alpha   90.00
_cell.angle_beta   90.00
_cell.angle_gamma   90.00
#
_symmetry.space_group_name_H-M   'P 1'
#
loop_
_entity.id
_entity.type
_entity.pdbx_description
1 polymer ?
#
loop_
_entity_poly.entity_id
_entity_poly.type
_entity_poly.pdbx_seq_one_letter_code
_entity_poly.pdbx_strand_id
1 'polypeptide(L)'
;MTVKYVHQELEQDVYFPAGYYVPHKEERLKCNGREVLYIVGYVMIESSCCGTANWSYALVPGYVVDWQSETNESGLPVSAIEVIADDEVRKDIRGTIQKAEQVSNVEFW
;
A
#
# COMPACT_ATOMS: atom_id res chain seq x y z
N MET A 1 3.56 -16.30 2.92
CA MET A 1 2.84 -16.72 1.68
C MET A 1 3.24 -15.79 0.57
N THR A 2 3.66 -16.30 -0.59
CA THR A 2 4.06 -15.46 -1.73
C THR A 2 2.88 -15.20 -2.65
N VAL A 3 2.64 -13.95 -3.02
CA VAL A 3 1.55 -13.52 -3.92
C VAL A 3 2.07 -12.50 -4.93
N LYS A 4 1.31 -12.30 -6.02
CA LYS A 4 1.62 -11.27 -7.02
C LYS A 4 1.01 -9.94 -6.61
N TYR A 5 1.83 -8.90 -6.61
CA TYR A 5 1.41 -7.50 -6.44
C TYR A 5 1.47 -6.80 -7.80
N VAL A 6 0.35 -6.25 -8.25
CA VAL A 6 0.28 -5.43 -9.47
C VAL A 6 0.49 -3.98 -9.07
N HIS A 7 1.52 -3.35 -9.64
CA HIS A 7 1.82 -1.95 -9.41
C HIS A 7 0.72 -1.08 -10.03
N GLN A 8 0.20 -0.14 -9.25
CA GLN A 8 -0.82 0.80 -9.71
C GLN A 8 -0.16 2.07 -10.25
N GLU A 9 -0.82 2.72 -11.19
CA GLU A 9 -0.43 4.06 -11.60
C GLU A 9 -0.68 5.03 -10.44
N LEU A 10 0.31 5.87 -10.15
CA LEU A 10 0.22 6.88 -9.10
C LEU A 10 -0.56 8.11 -9.60
N GLU A 11 -1.08 8.88 -8.66
CA GLU A 11 -1.88 10.10 -8.93
C GLU A 11 -3.15 9.86 -9.75
N GLN A 12 -3.69 8.64 -9.73
CA GLN A 12 -4.95 8.30 -10.39
C GLN A 12 -6.05 7.97 -9.39
N ASP A 13 -7.24 8.51 -9.63
CA ASP A 13 -8.44 8.21 -8.85
C ASP A 13 -8.90 6.78 -9.10
N VAL A 14 -9.00 6.00 -8.04
CA VAL A 14 -9.64 4.69 -8.06
C VAL A 14 -10.96 4.75 -7.31
N TYR A 15 -12.05 4.73 -8.08
CA TYR A 15 -13.40 4.88 -7.57
C TYR A 15 -13.94 3.59 -6.94
N PHE A 16 -14.67 3.75 -5.84
CA PHE A 16 -15.49 2.74 -5.18
C PHE A 16 -16.84 3.34 -4.81
N PRO A 17 -17.87 2.55 -4.45
CA PRO A 17 -19.24 3.07 -4.33
C PRO A 17 -19.44 4.27 -3.37
N ALA A 18 -18.58 4.42 -2.36
CA ALA A 18 -18.67 5.50 -1.37
C ALA A 18 -17.71 6.69 -1.64
N GLY A 19 -16.85 6.60 -2.66
CA GLY A 19 -15.89 7.65 -3.00
C GLY A 19 -14.72 7.16 -3.83
N TYR A 20 -13.52 7.62 -3.56
CA TYR A 20 -12.33 7.23 -4.31
C TYR A 20 -11.08 7.27 -3.43
N TYR A 21 -10.05 6.54 -3.85
CA TYR A 21 -8.72 6.64 -3.26
C TYR A 21 -7.70 6.95 -4.34
N VAL A 22 -6.60 7.59 -3.95
CA VAL A 22 -5.50 7.96 -4.85
C VAL A 22 -4.19 7.44 -4.27
N PRO A 23 -3.57 6.43 -4.91
CA PRO A 23 -2.18 6.07 -4.63
C PRO A 23 -1.27 7.25 -4.97
N HIS A 24 -0.60 7.80 -3.96
CA HIS A 24 0.26 8.97 -4.11
C HIS A 24 1.74 8.59 -4.28
N LYS A 25 2.16 7.53 -3.60
CA LYS A 25 3.57 7.15 -3.49
C LYS A 25 3.71 5.65 -3.32
N GLU A 26 4.72 5.06 -3.93
CA GLU A 26 5.11 3.66 -3.73
C GLU A 26 6.61 3.59 -3.41
N GLU A 27 6.96 2.90 -2.33
CA GLU A 27 8.30 2.90 -1.76
C GLU A 27 8.75 1.53 -1.25
N ARG A 28 10.06 1.35 -1.17
CA ARG A 28 10.70 0.17 -0.57
C ARG A 28 11.45 0.55 0.70
N LEU A 29 10.93 0.13 1.84
CA LEU A 29 11.56 0.29 3.16
C LEU A 29 12.51 -0.87 3.44
N LYS A 30 13.78 -0.59 3.75
CA LYS A 30 14.69 -1.61 4.26
C LYS A 30 14.39 -1.92 5.72
N CYS A 31 14.02 -3.16 6.02
CA CYS A 31 13.71 -3.65 7.36
C CYS A 31 14.29 -5.06 7.56
N ASN A 32 15.11 -5.26 8.58
CA ASN A 32 15.70 -6.56 8.93
C ASN A 32 16.41 -7.26 7.75
N GLY A 33 17.11 -6.50 6.90
CA GLY A 33 17.84 -7.02 5.74
C GLY A 33 16.95 -7.41 4.55
N ARG A 34 15.63 -7.16 4.63
CA ARG A 34 14.66 -7.35 3.54
C ARG A 34 14.09 -6.00 3.10
N GLU A 35 13.54 -5.95 1.90
CA GLU A 35 12.81 -4.78 1.41
C GLU A 35 11.32 -5.01 1.60
N VAL A 36 10.65 -4.06 2.24
CA VAL A 36 9.20 -4.03 2.44
C VAL A 36 8.61 -3.03 1.46
N LEU A 37 7.68 -3.50 0.63
CA LEU A 37 6.90 -2.63 -0.25
C LEU A 37 5.78 -1.96 0.57
N TYR A 38 5.62 -0.66 0.41
CA TYR A 38 4.44 0.05 0.91
C TYR A 38 4.00 1.16 -0.04
N ILE A 39 2.70 1.44 -0.01
CA ILE A 39 2.03 2.45 -0.81
C ILE A 39 1.47 3.48 0.16
N VAL A 40 1.64 4.77 -0.11
CA VAL A 40 0.96 5.86 0.60
C VAL A 40 -0.08 6.44 -0.34
N GLY A 41 -1.26 6.72 0.19
CA GLY A 41 -2.32 7.37 -0.56
C GLY A 41 -3.25 8.14 0.34
N TYR A 42 -4.27 8.71 -0.27
CA TYR A 42 -5.37 9.35 0.44
C TYR A 42 -6.69 8.82 -0.08
N VAL A 43 -7.70 8.85 0.77
CA VAL A 43 -9.06 8.43 0.43
C VAL A 43 -10.03 9.56 0.71
N MET A 44 -11.01 9.68 -0.16
CA MET A 44 -12.12 10.60 -0.02
C MET A 44 -13.44 9.81 0.01
N ILE A 45 -14.21 10.04 1.05
CA ILE A 45 -15.60 9.59 1.18
C ILE A 45 -16.48 10.80 0.91
N GLU A 46 -17.15 10.79 -0.23
CA GLU A 46 -18.03 11.88 -0.68
C GLU A 46 -19.48 11.42 -0.89
N SER A 47 -19.70 10.13 -1.11
CA SER A 47 -21.01 9.54 -1.40
C SER A 47 -21.56 8.80 -0.17
N SER A 48 -21.61 9.47 0.98
CA SER A 48 -22.19 8.91 2.22
C SER A 48 -23.42 9.70 2.66
N CYS A 49 -24.45 8.99 3.15
CA CYS A 49 -25.68 9.62 3.63
C CYS A 49 -25.49 10.45 4.92
N CYS A 50 -24.33 10.35 5.57
CA CYS A 50 -24.05 10.97 6.87
C CYS A 50 -22.88 11.98 6.85
N GLY A 51 -22.37 12.36 5.66
CA GLY A 51 -21.34 13.39 5.53
C GLY A 51 -20.15 12.99 4.66
N THR A 52 -19.08 13.79 4.70
CA THR A 52 -17.82 13.52 3.99
C THR A 52 -16.69 13.23 4.97
N ALA A 53 -15.73 12.42 4.56
CA ALA A 53 -14.52 12.12 5.33
C ALA A 53 -13.32 11.96 4.39
N ASN A 54 -12.13 12.29 4.88
CA ASN A 54 -10.89 11.99 4.17
C ASN A 54 -9.79 11.65 5.18
N TRP A 55 -8.83 10.83 4.74
CA TRP A 55 -7.63 10.55 5.50
C TRP A 55 -6.52 10.04 4.57
N SER A 56 -5.28 10.15 5.04
CA SER A 56 -4.13 9.50 4.43
C SER A 56 -3.95 8.09 5.00
N TYR A 57 -3.52 7.16 4.17
CA TYR A 57 -3.26 5.78 4.55
C TYR A 57 -1.90 5.32 4.01
N ALA A 58 -1.37 4.26 4.61
CA ALA A 58 -0.38 3.42 3.98
C ALA A 58 -0.87 1.97 3.89
N LEU A 59 -0.49 1.28 2.82
CA LEU A 59 -0.77 -0.13 2.58
C LEU A 59 0.54 -0.87 2.43
N VAL A 60 0.72 -1.98 3.13
CA VAL A 60 1.93 -2.80 3.12
C VAL A 60 1.59 -4.18 2.54
N PRO A 61 1.81 -4.40 1.23
CA PRO A 61 1.63 -5.71 0.63
C PRO A 61 2.54 -6.78 1.26
N GLY A 62 3.83 -6.45 1.45
CA GLY A 62 4.76 -7.31 2.15
C GLY A 62 6.21 -7.16 1.70
N TYR A 63 7.01 -8.20 1.92
CA TYR A 63 8.40 -8.21 1.50
C TYR A 63 8.53 -8.42 0.00
N VAL A 64 9.36 -7.63 -0.67
CA VAL A 64 9.71 -7.85 -2.07
C VAL A 64 10.57 -9.10 -2.17
N VAL A 65 10.08 -10.10 -2.92
CA VAL A 65 10.82 -11.32 -3.28
C VAL A 65 11.45 -11.15 -4.64
N ASP A 66 10.69 -10.61 -5.59
CA ASP A 66 11.15 -10.32 -6.95
C ASP A 66 10.49 -9.04 -7.46
N TRP A 67 11.29 -8.08 -7.91
CA TRP A 67 10.84 -6.72 -8.19
C TRP A 67 10.54 -6.53 -9.67
N GLN A 68 9.28 -6.21 -9.98
CA GLN A 68 8.82 -5.87 -11.33
C GLN A 68 9.29 -6.88 -12.40
N SER A 69 9.29 -8.17 -12.04
CA SER A 69 9.81 -9.24 -12.90
C SER A 69 8.83 -9.71 -13.96
N GLU A 70 7.55 -9.35 -13.82
CA GLU A 70 6.49 -9.66 -14.76
C GLU A 70 5.73 -8.39 -15.18
N THR A 71 4.92 -8.53 -16.22
CA THR A 71 3.97 -7.51 -16.67
C THR A 71 2.62 -8.19 -16.88
N ASN A 72 1.54 -7.59 -16.37
CA ASN A 72 0.20 -8.16 -16.52
C ASN A 72 -0.39 -7.88 -17.92
N GLU A 73 -1.58 -8.40 -18.18
CA GLU A 73 -2.31 -8.22 -19.46
C GLU A 73 -2.62 -6.74 -19.78
N SER A 74 -2.67 -5.88 -18.76
CA SER A 74 -2.90 -4.44 -18.89
C SER A 74 -1.60 -3.64 -19.07
N GLY A 75 -0.44 -4.29 -19.17
CA GLY A 75 0.86 -3.63 -19.31
C GLY A 75 1.45 -3.07 -18.01
N LEU A 76 0.86 -3.38 -16.85
CA LEU A 76 1.34 -2.92 -15.55
C LEU A 76 2.42 -3.85 -14.99
N PRO A 77 3.49 -3.31 -14.36
CA PRO A 77 4.51 -4.12 -13.70
C PRO A 77 3.90 -4.99 -12.60
N VAL A 78 4.50 -6.15 -12.37
CA VAL A 78 4.11 -7.10 -11.32
C VAL A 78 5.33 -7.56 -10.54
N SER A 79 5.24 -7.48 -9.21
CA SER A 79 6.25 -8.00 -8.28
C SER A 79 5.74 -9.26 -7.58
N ALA A 80 6.65 -10.17 -7.23
CA ALA A 80 6.38 -11.21 -6.26
C ALA A 80 6.67 -10.67 -4.85
N ILE A 81 5.68 -10.76 -3.96
CA ILE A 81 5.82 -10.33 -2.57
C ILE A 81 5.49 -11.46 -1.60
N GLU A 82 6.11 -11.46 -0.42
CA GLU A 82 5.78 -12.34 0.68
C GLU A 82 5.02 -11.56 1.77
N VAL A 83 3.78 -11.98 2.04
CA VAL A 83 2.95 -11.37 3.08
C VAL A 83 3.62 -11.54 4.45
N ILE A 84 3.69 -10.45 5.20
CA ILE A 84 4.30 -10.39 6.53
C ILE A 84 3.26 -10.89 7.52
N ALA A 85 3.44 -12.06 8.14
CA ALA A 85 2.47 -12.61 9.11
C ALA A 85 2.81 -12.29 10.58
N ASP A 86 4.05 -11.93 10.87
CA ASP A 86 4.53 -11.69 12.23
C ASP A 86 4.05 -10.33 12.76
N ASP A 87 3.30 -10.35 13.86
CA ASP A 87 2.68 -9.15 14.44
C ASP A 87 3.69 -8.16 15.03
N GLU A 88 4.80 -8.63 15.60
CA GLU A 88 5.84 -7.75 16.14
C GLU A 88 6.56 -7.04 14.98
N VAL A 89 6.83 -7.76 13.89
CA VAL A 89 7.41 -7.15 12.70
C VAL A 89 6.44 -6.16 12.04
N ARG A 90 5.14 -6.49 11.97
CA ARG A 90 4.10 -5.57 11.49
C ARG A 90 4.07 -4.29 12.34
N LYS A 91 4.17 -4.41 13.66
CA LYS A 91 4.17 -3.28 14.59
C LYS A 91 5.39 -2.37 14.39
N ASP A 92 6.58 -2.94 14.18
CA ASP A 92 7.80 -2.17 13.92
C ASP A 92 7.75 -1.42 12.58
N ILE A 93 7.31 -2.10 11.52
CA ILE A 93 7.11 -1.51 10.19
C ILE A 93 6.08 -0.39 10.26
N ARG A 94 4.94 -0.63 10.92
CA ARG A 94 3.88 0.35 11.12
C ARG A 94 4.42 1.60 11.80
N GLY A 95 5.13 1.45 12.92
CA GLY A 95 5.70 2.59 13.64
C GLY A 95 6.72 3.38 12.82
N THR A 96 7.45 2.72 11.92
CA THR A 96 8.39 3.36 11.00
C THR A 96 7.67 4.17 9.93
N ILE A 97 6.67 3.57 9.26
CA ILE A 97 5.91 4.21 8.18
C ILE A 97 5.08 5.38 8.72
N GLN A 98 4.39 5.22 9.86
CA GLN A 98 3.61 6.30 10.47
C GLN A 98 4.46 7.54 10.76
N LYS A 99 5.71 7.35 11.21
CA LYS A 99 6.65 8.46 11.47
C LYS A 99 7.16 9.09 10.17
N ALA A 100 7.49 8.28 9.17
CA ALA A 100 8.07 8.76 7.91
C ALA A 100 7.04 9.52 7.06
N GLU A 101 5.81 9.01 6.98
CA GLU A 101 4.79 9.50 6.05
C GLU A 101 3.68 10.31 6.75
N GLN A 102 3.76 10.47 8.06
CA GLN A 102 2.76 11.19 8.89
C GLN A 102 1.31 10.67 8.70
N VAL A 103 1.17 9.37 8.39
CA VAL A 103 -0.13 8.71 8.25
C VAL A 103 -0.58 8.10 9.57
N SER A 104 -1.89 8.14 9.84
CA SER A 104 -2.47 7.48 11.02
C SER A 104 -2.81 6.03 10.75
N ASN A 105 -3.27 5.72 9.52
CA ASN A 105 -3.72 4.40 9.13
C ASN A 105 -2.63 3.66 8.32
N VAL A 106 -2.26 2.45 8.75
CA VAL A 106 -1.34 1.56 8.03
C VAL A 106 -1.97 0.17 8.00
N GLU A 107 -2.26 -0.35 6.82
CA GLU A 107 -2.86 -1.67 6.68
C GLU A 107 -1.88 -2.66 6.05
N PHE A 108 -2.02 -3.93 6.40
CA PHE A 108 -1.20 -5.03 5.88
C PHE A 108 -2.12 -6.01 5.15
N TRP A 109 -1.61 -6.62 4.09
CA TRP A 109 -2.27 -7.75 3.44
C TRP A 109 -2.31 -9.01 4.33
#